data_AF-A0A2J0LBT9-F1
#
_entry.id   AF-A0A2J0LBT9-F1
#
_cell.length_a   1.000
_cell.length_b   1.000
_cell.length_c   1.000
_cell.angle_alpha   90.00
_cell.angle_beta   90.00
_cell.angle_gamma   90.00
#
_symmetry.space_group_name_H-M   'P 1'
#
loop_
_entity.id
_entity.type
_entity.pdbx_description
1 polymer ?
#
loop_
_entity_poly.entity_id
_entity_poly.type
_entity_poly.pdbx_seq_one_letter_code
_entity_poly.pdbx_strand_id
1 'polypeptide(L)' 'MITVKNEGIILEKTDLEFENKGVFNPACIQTDGITHMFYRAINHNNVSSLGYCQLKDNKVVKRLKEPVLFPEYDYE' A
#
# COMPACT_ATOMS: atom_id res chain seq x y z
N MET A 1 -23.52 -15.04 -10.72
CA MET A 1 -23.08 -14.15 -9.62
C MET A 1 -21.85 -14.77 -9.01
N ILE A 2 -20.74 -14.04 -8.89
CA ILE A 2 -19.52 -14.56 -8.25
C ILE A 2 -19.68 -14.40 -6.74
N THR A 3 -19.46 -15.47 -5.97
CA THR A 3 -19.44 -15.40 -4.52
C THR A 3 -18.12 -14.81 -4.07
N VAL A 4 -18.18 -13.70 -3.33
CA VAL A 4 -17.00 -13.03 -2.75
C VAL A 4 -17.06 -13.18 -1.24
N LYS A 5 -15.95 -13.61 -0.64
CA LYS A 5 -15.76 -13.64 0.81
C LYS A 5 -14.91 -12.44 1.23
N ASN A 6 -15.36 -11.72 2.26
CA ASN A 6 -14.56 -10.68 2.90
C ASN A 6 -13.58 -11.33 3.90
N GLU A 7 -12.28 -11.24 3.63
CA GLU A 7 -11.22 -11.79 4.50
C GLU A 7 -10.66 -10.75 5.50
N GLY A 8 -11.18 -9.52 5.50
CA GLY A 8 -10.76 -8.45 6.41
C GLY A 8 -9.72 -7.48 5.82
N ILE A 9 -9.04 -6.76 6.72
CA ILE A 9 -8.12 -5.67 6.39
C ILE A 9 -6.71 -6.22 6.11
N ILE A 10 -6.09 -5.79 5.00
CA ILE A 10 -4.70 -6.13 4.66
C ILE A 10 -3.71 -5.10 5.22
N LEU A 11 -4.01 -3.80 5.06
CA LEU A 11 -3.18 -2.71 5.54
C LEU A 11 -4.01 -1.66 6.28
N GLU A 12 -3.42 -1.14 7.35
CA GLU A 12 -3.82 0.10 8.01
C GLU A 12 -2.72 1.15 7.84
N LYS A 13 -3.08 2.42 8.09
CA LYS A 13 -2.09 3.51 8.23
C LYS A 13 -1.09 3.19 9.34
N THR A 14 0.09 3.78 9.29
CA THR A 14 1.07 3.68 10.40
C THR A 14 1.35 5.07 10.96
N ASP A 15 2.44 5.22 11.72
CA ASP A 15 2.96 6.52 12.14
C ASP A 15 4.07 7.04 11.22
N LEU A 16 4.43 6.28 10.17
CA LEU A 16 5.42 6.70 9.17
C LEU A 16 4.87 7.86 8.35
N GLU A 17 5.70 8.88 8.14
CA GLU A 17 5.26 10.17 7.59
C GLU A 17 4.46 10.03 6.30
N PHE A 18 4.93 9.24 5.34
CA PHE A 18 4.31 9.11 4.02
C PHE A 18 2.91 8.44 4.01
N GLU A 19 2.58 7.69 5.07
CA GLU A 19 1.35 6.87 5.16
C GLU A 19 0.57 7.08 6.46
N ASN A 20 0.85 8.17 7.19
CA ASN A 20 0.29 8.41 8.51
C ASN A 20 -1.17 8.85 8.54
N LYS A 21 -1.72 9.27 7.39
CA LYS A 21 -3.12 9.66 7.24
C LYS A 21 -3.97 8.54 6.64
N GLY A 22 -3.45 7.77 5.68
CA GLY A 22 -4.20 6.66 5.08
C GLY A 22 -3.44 5.89 4.00
N VAL A 23 -3.93 4.67 3.73
CA VAL A 23 -3.48 3.79 2.65
C VAL A 23 -4.68 3.23 1.89
N PHE A 24 -4.67 3.28 0.56
CA PHE A 24 -5.81 2.89 -0.28
C PHE A 24 -5.39 2.69 -1.75
N ASN A 25 -6.34 2.33 -2.62
CA ASN A 25 -6.14 2.11 -4.06
C ASN A 25 -4.97 1.16 -4.40
N PRO A 26 -5.00 -0.10 -3.93
CA PRO A 26 -3.93 -1.05 -4.21
C PRO A 26 -3.93 -1.53 -5.67
N ALA A 27 -2.75 -1.81 -6.19
CA ALA A 27 -2.51 -2.58 -7.40
C ALA A 27 -1.60 -3.78 -7.07
N CYS A 28 -1.98 -4.97 -7.52
CA CYS A 28 -1.30 -6.22 -7.17
C CYS A 28 -0.81 -6.96 -8.40
N ILE A 29 0.39 -7.54 -8.31
CA ILE A 29 0.93 -8.53 -9.24
C ILE A 29 1.46 -9.73 -8.45
N GLN A 30 1.20 -10.95 -8.92
CA GLN A 30 1.70 -12.16 -8.28
C GLN A 30 2.83 -12.77 -9.11
N THR A 31 3.99 -12.97 -8.49
CA THR A 31 5.16 -13.63 -9.09
C THR A 31 5.83 -14.50 -8.02
N ASP A 32 6.30 -15.69 -8.41
CA ASP A 32 7.03 -16.62 -7.53
C ASP A 32 6.33 -16.93 -6.19
N GLY A 33 4.99 -16.99 -6.20
CA GLY A 33 4.18 -17.26 -5.01
C GLY A 33 4.08 -16.10 -4.02
N ILE A 34 4.51 -14.90 -4.39
CA ILE A 34 4.38 -13.67 -3.61
C ILE A 34 3.47 -12.69 -4.34
N THR A 35 2.51 -12.12 -3.63
CA THR A 35 1.73 -10.98 -4.14
C THR A 35 2.46 -9.69 -3.80
N HIS A 36 2.95 -9.01 -4.83
CA HIS A 36 3.54 -7.69 -4.75
C HIS A 36 2.42 -6.66 -4.85
N MET A 37 2.19 -5.92 -3.77
CA MET A 37 1.15 -4.90 -3.71
C MET A 37 1.78 -3.52 -3.61
N PHE A 38 1.45 -2.69 -4.60
CA PHE A 38 1.70 -1.25 -4.58
C PHE A 38 0.41 -0.57 -4.11
N TYR A 39 0.50 0.43 -3.24
CA TYR A 39 -0.66 1.12 -2.71
C TYR A 39 -0.41 2.62 -2.66
N ARG A 40 -1.46 3.41 -2.82
CA ARG A 40 -1.40 4.84 -2.54
C ARG A 40 -1.34 5.05 -1.03
N ALA A 41 -0.38 5.82 -0.59
CA ALA A 41 -0.27 6.34 0.76
C ALA A 41 -0.51 7.85 0.73
N ILE A 42 -1.12 8.39 1.78
CA ILE A 42 -1.27 9.83 1.96
C ILE A 42 -0.82 10.22 3.36
N ASN A 43 -0.12 11.35 3.45
CA ASN A 43 0.29 11.93 4.72
C ASN A 43 -0.70 13.00 5.22
N HIS A 44 -0.49 13.51 6.44
CA HIS A 44 -1.30 14.59 7.00
C HIS A 44 -1.27 15.91 6.20
N ASN A 45 -0.22 16.14 5.40
CA ASN A 45 -0.10 17.27 4.48
C ASN A 45 -0.82 17.05 3.13
N ASN A 46 -1.56 15.95 2.98
CA ASN A 46 -2.24 15.53 1.74
C ASN A 46 -1.32 15.16 0.56
N VAL A 47 -0.02 15.01 0.80
CA VAL A 47 0.93 14.54 -0.21
C VAL A 47 0.70 13.05 -0.42
N SER A 48 0.48 12.65 -1.68
CA SER A 48 0.28 11.25 -2.04
C SER A 48 1.60 10.63 -2.49
N SER A 49 1.84 9.38 -2.12
CA SER A 49 3.01 8.60 -2.53
C SER A 49 2.63 7.15 -2.80
N LEU A 50 3.53 6.36 -3.41
CA LEU A 50 3.33 4.92 -3.57
C LEU A 50 4.13 4.17 -2.52
N GLY A 51 3.42 3.42 -1.68
CA GLY A 51 4.01 2.41 -0.81
C GLY A 51 4.07 1.04 -1.48
N TYR A 52 4.88 0.15 -0.91
CA TYR A 52 5.00 -1.23 -1.39
C TYR A 52 5.05 -2.22 -0.23
N CYS A 53 4.34 -3.33 -0.41
CA CYS A 53 4.43 -4.49 0.48
C CYS A 53 4.34 -5.81 -0.29
N GLN A 54 4.85 -6.87 0.32
CA GLN A 54 4.68 -8.25 -0.14
C GLN A 54 3.69 -8.97 0.75
N LEU A 55 2.78 -9.71 0.13
CA LEU A 55 1.83 -10.58 0.79
C LEU A 55 2.15 -12.05 0.47
N LYS A 56 2.03 -12.89 1.48
CA LYS A 56 1.99 -14.35 1.34
C LYS A 56 0.79 -14.85 2.14
N ASP A 57 -0.08 -15.64 1.51
CA ASP A 57 -1.31 -16.14 2.12
C ASP A 57 -2.17 -15.02 2.76
N ASN A 58 -2.34 -13.91 2.03
CA ASN A 58 -3.03 -12.69 2.47
C ASN A 58 -2.44 -12.00 3.71
N LYS A 59 -1.21 -12.34 4.11
CA LYS A 59 -0.50 -11.70 5.23
C LYS A 59 0.67 -10.88 4.73
N VAL A 60 0.86 -9.70 5.29
CA VAL A 60 2.02 -8.85 5.02
C VAL A 60 3.28 -9.53 5.57
N VAL A 61 4.20 -9.89 4.68
CA VAL A 61 5.51 -10.47 5.05
C VAL A 61 6.65 -9.46 4.92
N LYS A 62 6.45 -8.38 4.16
CA LYS A 62 7.37 -7.26 4.02
C LYS A 62 6.58 -6.00 3.70
N ARG A 63 6.87 -4.87 4.35
CA ARG A 63 6.37 -3.53 4.01
C ARG A 63 7.56 -2.58 4.06
N LEU A 64 7.77 -1.78 3.03
CA LEU A 64 8.83 -0.77 3.06
C LEU A 64 8.46 0.35 4.02
N LYS A 65 9.47 0.93 4.66
CA LYS A 65 9.30 2.06 5.58
C LYS A 65 9.35 3.42 4.87
N GLU A 66 9.66 3.40 3.58
CA GLU A 66 9.76 4.56 2.70
C GLU A 66 8.94 4.28 1.43
N PRO A 67 8.38 5.30 0.79
CA PRO A 67 7.67 5.14 -0.47
C PRO A 67 8.62 4.75 -1.59
N VAL A 68 8.12 3.99 -2.58
CA VAL A 68 8.85 3.65 -3.80
C VAL A 68 8.78 4.75 -4.86
N LEU A 69 7.79 5.64 -4.76
CA LEU A 69 7.63 6.80 -5.62
C LEU A 69 6.93 7.90 -4.81
N PHE A 70 7.42 9.13 -4.91
CA PHE A 70 6.88 10.30 -4.23
C PHE A 70 6.98 11.53 -5.15
N PRO A 71 6.17 12.58 -4.92
CA PRO A 71 6.25 13.84 -5.65
C PRO A 71 7.62 14.50 -5.49
N GLU A 72 8.24 14.91 -6.60
CA GLU A 72 9.51 15.64 -6.63
C GLU A 72 9.30 17.14 -6.86
N TYR A 73 8.10 17.55 -7.29
CA TYR A 73 7.76 18.95 -7.59
C TYR A 73 6.41 19.37 -7.00
N ASP A 74 6.24 20.68 -6.77
CA ASP A 74 5.03 21.24 -6.14
C ASP A 74 3.73 21.10 -6.98
N TYR A 75 3.85 20.80 -8.27
CA TYR A 75 2.71 20.64 -9.19
C TYR A 75 2.16 19.21 -9.25
N GLU A 76 2.83 18.26 -8.60
CA GLU A 76 2.42 16.86 -8.49
C GLU A 76 1.52 16.62 -7.26
#